data_AF-A0AAW0YBP3-F1
#
_entry.id   AF-A0AAW0YBP3-F1
#
_cell.length_a   1.000
_cell.length_b   1.000
_cell.length_c   1.000
_cell.angle_alpha   90.00
_cell.angle_beta   90.00
_cell.angle_gamma   90.00
#
_symmetry.space_group_name_H-M   'P 1'
#
loop_
_entity.id
_entity.type
_entity.pdbx_description
1 polymer ?
#
loop_
_entity_poly.entity_id
_entity_poly.type
_entity_poly.pdbx_seq_one_letter_code
_entity_poly.pdbx_strand_id
1 'polypeptide(L)'
;MRKLVKLIMVVLLSSGLPTTSSRPTLLNMNYTASHQVGDGDIDHTFWGRPEDMHMERPSMKIDRSAPGTELACETAAALAAASIVFKDVDSAYAAEMLDVAKELYAFGDEYRLEYHESITDAINFYRSWSGYGDELLWGALWLYRATEDATYLTKAQAAWDEFTLGEGALQFSWDDKKAGAYALGSLVDPSNTIYEEALKAFLSYLKTEAQYTPGGLVYLDAWGSNRHAANVAFLSLFAAKYGDPADAAGNTEWATGQLGYILGDFGHSFVVGYGVDPPTRPHHRSSSCPIPPQSCLKDNWGQSQPGPNPHTLYGALVGGPDGNDGYTDVRTDYQHNEVACDYNAAFSGALAAMVEVS
;
A
#
# COMPACT_ATOMS: atom_id res chain seq x y z
N MET A 1 5.44 -7.54 20.67
CA MET A 1 5.29 -6.24 19.97
C MET A 1 6.61 -5.57 19.56
N ARG A 2 7.72 -5.61 20.34
CA ARG A 2 9.02 -5.00 19.95
C ARG A 2 9.88 -5.76 18.91
N LYS A 3 9.42 -6.89 18.36
CA LYS A 3 10.19 -7.71 17.40
C LYS A 3 9.56 -7.80 15.99
N LEU A 4 8.33 -7.31 15.80
CA LEU A 4 7.62 -7.43 14.52
C LEU A 4 7.85 -6.22 13.59
N VAL A 5 8.26 -5.08 14.14
CA VAL A 5 8.46 -3.82 13.40
C VAL A 5 9.81 -3.76 12.67
N LYS A 6 10.73 -4.70 12.96
CA LYS A 6 12.05 -4.76 12.31
C LYS A 6 12.07 -5.44 10.94
N LEU A 7 10.99 -6.09 10.51
CA LEU A 7 11.05 -6.99 9.34
C LEU A 7 10.76 -6.31 7.99
N ILE A 8 10.23 -5.08 7.97
CA ILE A 8 9.85 -4.38 6.72
C ILE A 8 11.00 -3.52 6.13
N MET A 9 12.08 -3.24 6.87
CA MET A 9 13.19 -2.38 6.38
C MET A 9 14.53 -3.10 6.12
N VAL A 10 14.59 -4.43 6.25
CA VAL A 10 15.88 -5.17 6.22
C VAL A 10 16.48 -5.31 4.81
N VAL A 11 15.75 -4.98 3.73
CA VAL A 11 16.31 -5.02 2.37
C VAL A 11 17.04 -3.71 1.98
N LEU A 12 16.84 -2.59 2.70
CA LEU A 12 17.43 -1.29 2.34
C LEU A 12 18.77 -0.97 3.03
N LEU A 13 19.21 -1.73 4.04
CA LEU A 13 20.37 -1.36 4.87
C LEU A 13 21.40 -2.49 5.04
N SER A 14 21.76 -3.18 3.96
CA SER A 14 22.86 -4.16 3.96
C SER A 14 24.19 -3.61 3.42
N SER A 15 24.66 -2.49 3.96
CA SER A 15 26.10 -2.22 4.01
C SER A 15 26.43 -1.38 5.25
N GLY A 16 27.41 -1.83 6.03
CA GLY A 16 27.72 -1.29 7.36
C GLY A 16 28.10 0.20 7.32
N LEU A 17 27.51 0.97 8.24
CA LEU A 17 27.82 2.38 8.44
C LEU A 17 29.14 2.56 9.21
N PRO A 18 30.11 3.35 8.70
CA PRO A 18 31.26 3.79 9.48
C PRO A 18 30.86 4.88 10.47
N THR A 19 31.33 4.75 11.71
CA THR A 19 31.15 5.70 12.80
C THR A 19 32.16 6.85 12.74
N THR A 20 31.95 7.89 11.91
CA THR A 20 32.68 9.18 12.04
C THR A 20 31.86 10.37 11.52
N SER A 21 32.05 11.52 12.20
CA SER A 21 31.22 12.73 12.22
C SER A 21 31.28 13.67 11.00
N SER A 22 31.13 13.16 9.79
CA SER A 22 30.89 14.02 8.62
C SER A 22 30.12 13.23 7.55
N ARG A 23 28.78 13.32 7.56
CA ARG A 23 27.93 12.77 6.51
C ARG A 23 27.97 13.72 5.29
N PRO A 24 28.43 13.28 4.11
CA PRO A 24 28.16 14.00 2.86
C PRO A 24 26.65 13.93 2.58
N THR A 25 26.06 15.02 2.10
CA THR A 25 24.69 15.06 1.56
C THR A 25 24.53 14.04 0.42
N LEU A 26 23.36 13.38 0.30
CA LEU A 26 23.11 12.35 -0.74
C LEU A 26 23.33 12.83 -2.18
N LEU A 27 23.42 14.14 -2.43
CA LEU A 27 23.86 14.71 -3.71
C LEU A 27 25.26 14.24 -4.16
N ASN A 28 26.09 13.68 -3.26
CA ASN A 28 27.45 13.21 -3.56
C ASN A 28 27.75 11.74 -3.22
N MET A 29 26.76 10.90 -2.87
CA MET A 29 27.01 9.48 -2.59
C MET A 29 26.15 8.53 -3.44
N ASN A 30 26.82 7.55 -4.05
CA ASN A 30 26.28 6.39 -4.74
C ASN A 30 25.53 5.43 -3.78
N TYR A 31 24.52 5.89 -3.04
CA TYR A 31 23.61 4.97 -2.35
C TYR A 31 22.53 4.55 -3.34
N THR A 32 22.79 3.44 -4.00
CA THR A 32 21.83 2.72 -4.83
C THR A 32 20.88 1.95 -3.93
N ALA A 33 19.70 2.50 -3.64
CA ALA A 33 18.64 1.73 -2.99
C ALA A 33 18.12 0.67 -3.98
N SER A 34 18.08 -0.59 -3.54
CA SER A 34 17.45 -1.65 -4.32
C SER A 34 15.94 -1.54 -4.12
N HIS A 35 15.22 -1.39 -5.23
CA HIS A 35 13.78 -1.20 -5.22
C HIS A 35 13.01 -2.44 -5.68
N GLN A 36 13.72 -3.41 -6.29
CA GLN A 36 13.19 -4.75 -6.53
C GLN A 36 14.29 -5.79 -6.30
N VAL A 37 13.95 -6.88 -5.59
CA VAL A 37 14.86 -8.01 -5.35
C VAL A 37 14.16 -9.30 -5.72
N GLY A 38 14.62 -9.92 -6.80
CA GLY A 38 13.93 -10.99 -7.50
C GLY A 38 13.42 -10.51 -8.86
N ASP A 39 13.46 -11.41 -9.83
CA ASP A 39 12.81 -11.28 -11.13
C ASP A 39 11.44 -11.97 -11.01
N GLY A 40 10.37 -11.28 -11.40
CA GLY A 40 9.02 -11.75 -11.12
C GLY A 40 8.66 -13.03 -11.87
N ASP A 41 9.12 -13.20 -13.10
CA ASP A 41 8.87 -14.42 -13.88
C ASP A 41 9.61 -15.61 -13.24
N ILE A 42 10.88 -15.44 -12.91
CA ILE A 42 11.69 -16.47 -12.26
C ILE A 42 11.10 -16.85 -10.89
N ASP A 43 10.76 -15.86 -10.05
CA ASP A 43 10.15 -16.09 -8.74
C ASP A 43 8.81 -16.82 -8.88
N HIS A 44 7.99 -16.42 -9.84
CA HIS A 44 6.65 -16.98 -10.02
C HIS A 44 6.65 -18.41 -10.57
N THR A 45 7.70 -18.84 -11.26
CA THR A 45 7.87 -20.26 -11.66
C THR A 45 8.09 -21.21 -10.48
N PHE A 46 8.55 -20.69 -9.33
CA PHE A 46 8.78 -21.48 -8.14
C PHE A 46 7.54 -21.50 -7.24
N TRP A 47 7.11 -22.69 -6.83
CA TRP A 47 6.08 -22.85 -5.80
C TRP A 47 6.59 -23.69 -4.64
N GLY A 48 7.03 -23.02 -3.57
CA GLY A 48 7.61 -23.67 -2.42
C GLY A 48 7.79 -22.75 -1.22
N ARG A 49 8.55 -23.23 -0.22
CA ARG A 49 8.91 -22.40 0.92
C ARG A 49 9.95 -21.37 0.47
N PRO A 50 9.90 -20.13 0.96
CA PRO A 50 10.90 -19.12 0.62
C PRO A 50 12.32 -19.54 1.05
N GLU A 51 12.47 -20.35 2.10
CA GLU A 51 13.77 -20.88 2.56
C GLU A 51 14.37 -21.92 1.61
N ASP A 52 13.54 -22.51 0.73
CA ASP A 52 13.93 -23.54 -0.25
C ASP A 52 14.26 -22.92 -1.63
N MET A 53 14.36 -21.58 -1.73
CA MET A 53 14.71 -20.87 -2.95
C MET A 53 16.20 -21.00 -3.29
N HIS A 54 16.48 -21.36 -4.55
CA HIS A 54 17.86 -21.53 -5.07
C HIS A 54 18.10 -20.86 -6.43
N MET A 55 17.07 -20.21 -6.99
CA MET A 55 17.18 -19.42 -8.21
C MET A 55 17.92 -18.11 -7.96
N GLU A 56 18.39 -17.49 -9.05
CA GLU A 56 18.94 -16.14 -9.01
C GLU A 56 17.87 -15.13 -8.52
N ARG A 57 18.30 -14.19 -7.69
CA ARG A 57 17.45 -13.10 -7.18
C ARG A 57 18.12 -11.76 -7.49
N PRO A 58 17.99 -11.26 -8.73
CA PRO A 58 18.64 -10.02 -9.14
C PRO A 58 18.14 -8.84 -8.30
N SER A 59 19.03 -7.86 -8.09
CA SER A 59 18.70 -6.62 -7.39
C SER A 59 18.65 -5.48 -8.38
N MET A 60 17.49 -4.85 -8.52
CA MET A 60 17.22 -3.74 -9.43
C MET A 60 17.03 -2.46 -8.62
N LYS A 61 17.43 -1.35 -9.19
CA LYS A 61 17.54 -0.06 -8.50
C LYS A 61 17.13 1.07 -9.43
N ILE A 62 16.80 2.21 -8.83
CA ILE A 62 16.73 3.49 -9.53
C ILE A 62 17.99 4.30 -9.20
N ASP A 63 18.43 5.11 -10.16
CA ASP A 63 19.52 6.08 -10.02
C ASP A 63 19.33 7.23 -11.02
N ARG A 64 20.29 8.17 -11.11
CA ARG A 64 20.15 9.35 -12.00
C ARG A 64 20.07 9.00 -13.49
N SER A 65 20.59 7.84 -13.89
CA SER A 65 20.55 7.36 -15.27
C SER A 65 19.36 6.45 -15.58
N ALA A 66 18.76 5.88 -14.53
CA ALA A 66 17.54 5.10 -14.57
C ALA A 66 16.62 5.51 -13.41
N PRO A 67 15.93 6.67 -13.50
CA PRO A 67 15.14 7.21 -12.39
C PRO A 67 13.81 6.48 -12.16
N GLY A 68 13.13 6.81 -11.06
CA GLY A 68 11.80 6.28 -10.77
C GLY A 68 11.10 7.12 -9.71
N THR A 69 10.32 8.09 -10.17
CA THR A 69 9.74 9.12 -9.32
C THR A 69 8.79 8.55 -8.28
N GLU A 70 7.90 7.64 -8.69
CA GLU A 70 6.86 7.04 -7.84
C GLU A 70 7.51 6.29 -6.68
N LEU A 71 8.44 5.38 -7.01
CA LEU A 71 9.15 4.61 -6.01
C LEU A 71 9.92 5.49 -5.02
N ALA A 72 10.61 6.52 -5.52
CA ALA A 72 11.37 7.43 -4.68
C ALA A 72 10.44 8.23 -3.75
N CYS A 73 9.36 8.80 -4.29
CA CYS A 73 8.46 9.68 -3.55
C CYS A 73 7.52 8.92 -2.61
N GLU A 74 7.06 7.72 -2.96
CA GLU A 74 6.30 6.84 -2.06
C GLU A 74 7.20 6.33 -0.92
N THR A 75 8.45 5.97 -1.21
CA THR A 75 9.41 5.61 -0.15
C THR A 75 9.70 6.80 0.75
N ALA A 76 9.83 8.01 0.21
CA ALA A 76 9.96 9.23 0.98
C ALA A 76 8.73 9.49 1.86
N ALA A 77 7.52 9.33 1.33
CA ALA A 77 6.27 9.45 2.07
C ALA A 77 6.22 8.46 3.25
N ALA A 78 6.54 7.19 3.01
CA ALA A 78 6.57 6.16 4.04
C ALA A 78 7.60 6.46 5.15
N LEU A 79 8.81 6.90 4.79
CA LEU A 79 9.84 7.28 5.76
C LEU A 79 9.49 8.55 6.54
N ALA A 80 8.90 9.55 5.89
CA ALA A 80 8.40 10.75 6.55
C ALA A 80 7.29 10.41 7.55
N ALA A 81 6.31 9.60 7.14
CA ALA A 81 5.25 9.11 8.01
C ALA A 81 5.81 8.29 9.20
N ALA A 82 6.74 7.38 8.94
CA ALA A 82 7.39 6.57 9.97
C ALA A 82 8.17 7.45 10.97
N SER A 83 8.87 8.48 10.50
CA SER A 83 9.61 9.40 11.38
C SER A 83 8.71 10.06 12.43
N ILE A 84 7.45 10.37 12.08
CA ILE A 84 6.45 10.90 13.01
C ILE A 84 6.11 9.85 14.08
N VAL A 85 5.86 8.60 13.67
CA VAL A 85 5.53 7.50 14.59
C VAL A 85 6.68 7.19 15.55
N PHE A 86 7.92 7.19 15.07
CA PHE A 86 9.08 6.85 15.89
C PHE A 86 9.61 8.00 16.73
N LYS A 87 9.19 9.25 16.49
CA LYS A 87 9.73 10.46 17.12
C LYS A 87 9.87 10.35 18.65
N ASP A 88 8.84 9.83 19.32
CA ASP A 88 8.78 9.75 20.77
C ASP A 88 9.39 8.46 21.35
N VAL A 89 9.61 7.44 20.52
CA VAL A 89 10.13 6.12 20.93
C VAL A 89 11.63 5.98 20.65
N ASP A 90 12.09 6.51 19.52
CA ASP A 90 13.48 6.51 19.06
C ASP A 90 13.73 7.71 18.15
N SER A 91 14.00 8.87 18.77
CA SER A 91 14.17 10.14 18.06
C SER A 91 15.38 10.18 17.14
N ALA A 92 16.44 9.41 17.44
CA ALA A 92 17.61 9.30 16.58
C ALA A 92 17.28 8.54 15.29
N TYR A 93 16.54 7.45 15.41
CA TYR A 93 16.07 6.68 14.25
C TYR A 93 15.04 7.46 13.42
N ALA A 94 14.13 8.18 14.08
CA ALA A 94 13.18 9.07 13.41
C ALA A 94 13.90 10.15 12.59
N ALA A 95 14.94 10.77 13.14
CA ALA A 95 15.75 11.76 12.42
C ALA A 95 16.44 11.15 11.19
N GLU A 96 17.00 9.94 11.32
CA GLU A 96 17.61 9.22 10.20
C GLU A 96 16.60 8.91 9.08
N MET A 97 15.40 8.45 9.44
CA MET A 97 14.31 8.23 8.46
C MET A 97 13.95 9.52 7.72
N LEU A 98 13.81 10.62 8.46
CA LEU A 98 13.41 11.91 7.89
C LEU A 98 14.49 12.49 6.97
N ASP A 99 15.77 12.35 7.31
CA ASP A 99 16.86 12.78 6.44
C ASP A 99 16.83 12.01 5.11
N VAL A 100 16.68 10.68 5.16
CA VAL A 100 16.57 9.85 3.95
C VAL A 100 15.30 10.18 3.15
N ALA A 101 14.18 10.45 3.82
CA ALA A 101 12.93 10.84 3.16
C ALA A 101 13.11 12.11 2.32
N LYS A 102 13.75 13.14 2.88
CA LYS A 102 14.02 14.40 2.17
C LYS A 102 14.90 14.19 0.95
N GLU A 103 15.92 13.35 1.07
CA GLU A 103 16.85 13.08 -0.02
C GLU A 103 16.22 12.23 -1.14
N LEU A 104 15.39 11.23 -0.81
CA LEU A 104 14.65 10.45 -1.80
C LEU A 104 13.61 11.30 -2.55
N TYR A 105 12.88 12.14 -1.84
CA TYR A 105 11.92 13.04 -2.47
C TYR A 105 12.61 14.04 -3.40
N ALA A 106 13.73 14.64 -2.96
CA ALA A 106 14.52 15.52 -3.81
C ALA A 106 15.02 14.80 -5.08
N PHE A 107 15.45 13.54 -4.95
CA PHE A 107 15.84 12.72 -6.10
C PHE A 107 14.67 12.47 -7.07
N GLY A 108 13.50 12.05 -6.57
CA GLY A 108 12.32 11.79 -7.40
C GLY A 108 11.81 13.04 -8.12
N ASP A 109 11.80 14.18 -7.43
CA ASP A 109 11.36 15.46 -8.00
C ASP A 109 12.35 16.02 -9.04
N GLU A 110 13.66 15.80 -8.87
CA GLU A 110 14.70 16.26 -9.81
C GLU A 110 14.83 15.35 -11.04
N TYR A 111 14.78 14.02 -10.86
CA TYR A 111 14.99 13.03 -11.91
C TYR A 111 13.67 12.30 -12.23
N ARG A 112 12.82 12.95 -13.01
CA ARG A 112 11.46 12.46 -13.26
C ARG A 112 11.40 11.42 -14.37
N LEU A 113 10.97 10.20 -14.03
CA LEU A 113 10.65 9.11 -14.95
C LEU A 113 9.71 8.12 -14.25
N GLU A 114 8.83 7.47 -15.00
CA GLU A 114 8.05 6.35 -14.46
C GLU A 114 9.00 5.19 -14.12
N TYR A 115 8.92 4.69 -12.89
CA TYR A 115 9.94 3.77 -12.40
C TYR A 115 10.04 2.46 -13.19
N HIS A 116 8.93 2.03 -13.80
CA HIS A 116 8.85 0.80 -14.58
C HIS A 116 9.56 0.92 -15.93
N GLU A 117 9.93 2.12 -16.37
CA GLU A 117 10.84 2.31 -17.51
C GLU A 117 12.29 1.99 -17.14
N SER A 118 12.66 2.19 -15.87
CA SER A 118 14.00 1.88 -15.33
C SER A 118 14.11 0.45 -14.82
N ILE A 119 13.05 -0.05 -14.20
CA ILE A 119 12.94 -1.42 -13.68
C ILE A 119 11.88 -2.12 -14.52
N THR A 120 12.26 -2.53 -15.73
CA THR A 120 11.33 -3.06 -16.74
C THR A 120 10.65 -4.37 -16.33
N ASP A 121 11.22 -5.12 -15.38
CA ASP A 121 10.58 -6.31 -14.83
C ASP A 121 9.23 -5.97 -14.17
N ALA A 122 9.11 -4.79 -13.55
CA ALA A 122 7.90 -4.36 -12.87
C ALA A 122 6.69 -4.12 -13.80
N ILE A 123 6.91 -3.98 -15.12
CA ILE A 123 5.86 -3.70 -16.12
C ILE A 123 4.74 -4.74 -16.09
N ASN A 124 5.06 -6.01 -15.79
CA ASN A 124 4.08 -7.10 -15.78
C ASN A 124 3.45 -7.34 -14.39
N PHE A 125 3.86 -6.59 -13.36
CA PHE A 125 3.43 -6.82 -11.98
C PHE A 125 2.84 -5.57 -11.33
N TYR A 126 3.64 -4.50 -11.20
CA TYR A 126 3.28 -3.27 -10.51
C TYR A 126 3.48 -2.03 -11.39
N ARG A 127 3.12 -2.13 -12.67
CA ARG A 127 3.25 -1.00 -13.61
C ARG A 127 2.55 0.26 -13.07
N SER A 128 3.25 1.40 -13.14
CA SER A 128 2.63 2.70 -12.88
C SER A 128 1.61 3.01 -13.98
N TRP A 129 0.33 3.19 -13.61
CA TRP A 129 -0.75 3.55 -14.53
C TRP A 129 -1.28 4.96 -14.31
N SER A 130 -1.26 5.44 -13.06
CA SER A 130 -1.62 6.81 -12.67
C SER A 130 -0.56 7.86 -13.05
N GLY A 131 0.68 7.42 -13.30
CA GLY A 131 1.84 8.28 -13.48
C GLY A 131 2.54 8.53 -12.12
N TYR A 132 3.30 9.62 -12.03
CA TYR A 132 4.05 9.96 -10.80
C TYR A 132 3.67 11.29 -10.14
N GLY A 133 2.71 12.01 -10.73
CA GLY A 133 2.31 13.33 -10.25
C GLY A 133 1.69 13.26 -8.85
N ASP A 134 0.91 12.21 -8.60
CA ASP A 134 0.26 11.97 -7.32
C ASP A 134 1.24 11.54 -6.22
N GLU A 135 2.32 10.80 -6.50
CA GLU A 135 3.40 10.57 -5.52
C GLU A 135 4.21 11.83 -5.22
N LEU A 136 4.44 12.71 -6.20
CA LEU A 136 5.09 14.01 -5.96
C LEU A 136 4.26 14.86 -4.99
N LEU A 137 2.93 14.89 -5.18
CA LEU A 137 2.01 15.55 -4.26
C LEU A 137 2.00 14.88 -2.89
N TRP A 138 1.80 13.56 -2.85
CA TRP A 138 1.72 12.76 -1.63
C TRP A 138 2.98 12.85 -0.77
N GLY A 139 4.15 12.68 -1.38
CA GLY A 139 5.44 12.79 -0.72
C GLY A 139 5.70 14.18 -0.16
N ALA A 140 5.32 15.24 -0.89
CA ALA A 140 5.42 16.62 -0.40
C ALA A 140 4.54 16.83 0.83
N LEU A 141 3.28 16.39 0.80
CA LEU A 141 2.36 16.57 1.93
C LEU A 141 2.84 15.81 3.18
N TRP A 142 3.40 14.61 3.03
CA TRP A 142 4.00 13.88 4.16
C TRP A 142 5.26 14.54 4.70
N LEU A 143 6.14 15.04 3.83
CA LEU A 143 7.32 15.78 4.26
C LEU A 143 6.95 17.08 4.95
N TYR A 144 5.94 17.80 4.47
CA TYR A 144 5.39 18.95 5.18
C TYR A 144 4.88 18.54 6.56
N ARG A 145 4.08 17.48 6.66
CA ARG A 145 3.57 16.98 7.95
C ARG A 145 4.69 16.61 8.94
N ALA A 146 5.81 16.09 8.44
CA ALA A 146 6.94 15.67 9.28
C ALA A 146 7.88 16.84 9.66
N THR A 147 7.88 17.94 8.91
CA THR A 147 8.90 19.01 9.02
C THR A 147 8.36 20.39 9.33
N GLU A 148 7.09 20.66 9.00
CA GLU A 148 6.46 21.98 8.97
C GLU A 148 7.16 22.97 8.01
N ASP A 149 7.99 22.47 7.08
CA ASP A 149 8.67 23.30 6.09
C ASP A 149 7.75 23.62 4.90
N ALA A 150 7.32 24.88 4.82
CA ALA A 150 6.39 25.38 3.80
C ALA A 150 6.89 25.23 2.35
N THR A 151 8.18 24.95 2.13
CA THR A 151 8.67 24.61 0.79
C THR A 151 8.00 23.35 0.25
N TYR A 152 7.62 22.40 1.11
CA TYR A 152 6.89 21.21 0.69
C TYR A 152 5.43 21.50 0.31
N LEU A 153 4.75 22.45 0.96
CA LEU A 153 3.44 22.91 0.47
C LEU A 153 3.54 23.58 -0.90
N THR A 154 4.61 24.34 -1.13
CA THR A 154 4.87 24.93 -2.46
C THR A 154 5.04 23.85 -3.53
N LYS A 155 5.75 22.76 -3.21
CA LYS A 155 5.92 21.61 -4.11
C LYS A 155 4.62 20.82 -4.31
N ALA A 156 3.83 20.63 -3.26
CA ALA A 156 2.51 20.02 -3.34
C ALA A 156 1.61 20.79 -4.32
N GLN A 157 1.53 22.12 -4.18
CA GLN A 157 0.76 22.97 -5.10
C GLN A 157 1.30 22.88 -6.54
N ALA A 158 2.62 22.87 -6.73
CA ALA A 158 3.20 22.74 -8.07
C ALA A 158 2.84 21.40 -8.72
N ALA A 159 2.90 20.27 -7.99
CA ALA A 159 2.48 18.97 -8.49
C ALA A 159 0.98 18.93 -8.80
N TRP A 160 0.15 19.53 -7.94
CA TRP A 160 -1.29 19.66 -8.16
C TRP A 160 -1.59 20.34 -9.50
N ASP A 161 -0.97 21.49 -9.75
CA ASP A 161 -1.20 22.30 -10.94
C ASP A 161 -0.60 21.65 -12.21
N GLU A 162 0.61 21.10 -12.12
CA GLU A 162 1.30 20.47 -13.25
C GLU A 162 0.56 19.24 -13.79
N PHE A 163 0.04 18.40 -12.88
CA PHE A 163 -0.59 17.12 -13.23
C PHE A 163 -2.11 17.14 -13.18
N THR A 164 -2.73 18.31 -12.94
CA THR A 164 -4.19 18.48 -12.86
C THR A 164 -4.81 17.49 -11.85
N LEU A 165 -4.23 17.43 -10.65
CA LEU A 165 -4.54 16.38 -9.68
C LEU A 165 -5.86 16.61 -8.92
N GLY A 166 -6.64 17.64 -9.23
CA GLY A 166 -7.91 17.91 -8.56
C GLY A 166 -9.10 17.06 -9.03
N GLU A 167 -8.92 16.28 -10.10
CA GLU A 167 -10.00 15.51 -10.74
C GLU A 167 -9.60 14.05 -10.99
N GLY A 168 -10.61 13.21 -11.23
CA GLY A 168 -10.42 11.85 -11.75
C GLY A 168 -9.91 10.81 -10.75
N ALA A 169 -9.93 11.09 -9.45
CA ALA A 169 -9.71 10.06 -8.44
C ALA A 169 -10.94 9.11 -8.41
N LEU A 170 -10.73 7.84 -8.71
CA LEU A 170 -11.77 6.79 -8.68
C LEU A 170 -11.49 5.72 -7.63
N GLN A 171 -10.28 5.71 -7.08
CA GLN A 171 -9.81 4.76 -6.09
C GLN A 171 -8.72 5.38 -5.20
N PHE A 172 -8.28 4.62 -4.21
CA PHE A 172 -7.01 4.82 -3.51
C PHE A 172 -6.29 3.48 -3.50
N SER A 173 -5.05 3.43 -3.99
CA SER A 173 -4.33 2.16 -4.15
C SER A 173 -2.82 2.35 -4.01
N TRP A 174 -2.05 1.29 -4.26
CA TRP A 174 -0.59 1.39 -4.37
C TRP A 174 -0.14 2.19 -5.61
N ASP A 175 -1.03 2.37 -6.60
CA ASP A 175 -0.77 3.08 -7.87
C ASP A 175 -1.32 4.51 -7.85
N ASP A 176 -2.56 4.74 -7.41
CA ASP A 176 -3.16 6.09 -7.36
C ASP A 176 -3.24 6.64 -5.92
N LYS A 177 -2.50 7.72 -5.64
CA LYS A 177 -2.43 8.40 -4.34
C LYS A 177 -3.38 9.59 -4.21
N LYS A 178 -4.07 10.03 -5.27
CA LYS A 178 -4.82 11.30 -5.28
C LYS A 178 -5.78 11.42 -4.10
N ALA A 179 -6.64 10.42 -3.91
CA ALA A 179 -7.62 10.43 -2.83
C ALA A 179 -6.97 10.45 -1.44
N GLY A 180 -5.84 9.76 -1.26
CA GLY A 180 -5.04 9.83 -0.03
C GLY A 180 -4.41 11.22 0.17
N ALA A 181 -3.89 11.82 -0.89
CA ALA A 181 -3.34 13.17 -0.88
C ALA A 181 -4.40 14.23 -0.59
N TYR A 182 -5.65 14.08 -1.07
CA TYR A 182 -6.75 14.98 -0.70
C TYR A 182 -7.03 14.93 0.81
N ALA A 183 -7.09 13.72 1.37
CA ALA A 183 -7.27 13.52 2.80
C ALA A 183 -6.11 14.11 3.62
N LEU A 184 -4.86 13.84 3.24
CA LEU A 184 -3.71 14.37 3.95
C LEU A 184 -3.62 15.90 3.82
N GLY A 185 -3.84 16.43 2.61
CA GLY A 185 -3.81 17.86 2.31
C GLY A 185 -4.83 18.64 3.13
N SER A 186 -6.08 18.16 3.23
CA SER A 186 -7.11 18.83 4.02
C SER A 186 -6.79 18.89 5.51
N LEU A 187 -6.01 17.93 6.02
CA LEU A 187 -5.55 17.91 7.40
C LEU A 187 -4.37 18.84 7.66
N VAL A 188 -3.42 18.91 6.73
CA VAL A 188 -2.14 19.62 6.97
C VAL A 188 -2.15 21.06 6.44
N ASP A 189 -2.95 21.35 5.43
CA ASP A 189 -3.16 22.69 4.88
C ASP A 189 -4.68 23.04 4.81
N PRO A 190 -5.35 23.14 5.97
CA PRO A 190 -6.81 23.37 6.01
C PRO A 190 -7.25 24.74 5.47
N SER A 191 -6.31 25.68 5.28
CA SER A 191 -6.62 26.96 4.61
C SER A 191 -6.79 26.83 3.10
N ASN A 192 -6.26 25.77 2.50
CA ASN A 192 -6.37 25.49 1.08
C ASN A 192 -7.51 24.51 0.84
N THR A 193 -8.70 25.04 0.51
CA THR A 193 -9.94 24.25 0.44
C THR A 193 -9.97 23.24 -0.71
N ILE A 194 -9.04 23.33 -1.67
CA ILE A 194 -9.00 22.43 -2.84
C ILE A 194 -8.93 20.95 -2.43
N TYR A 195 -8.20 20.63 -1.35
CA TYR A 195 -8.04 19.27 -0.88
C TYR A 195 -9.33 18.73 -0.23
N GLU A 196 -10.00 19.55 0.57
CA GLU A 196 -11.27 19.17 1.21
C GLU A 196 -12.37 19.02 0.15
N GLU A 197 -12.45 19.95 -0.80
CA GLU A 197 -13.43 19.91 -1.89
C GLU A 197 -13.24 18.66 -2.77
N ALA A 198 -11.99 18.33 -3.13
CA ALA A 198 -11.67 17.13 -3.91
C ALA A 198 -11.96 15.84 -3.13
N LEU A 199 -11.67 15.79 -1.83
CA LEU A 199 -12.03 14.66 -0.97
C LEU A 199 -13.55 14.46 -0.89
N LYS A 200 -14.31 15.54 -0.70
CA LYS A 200 -15.78 15.51 -0.66
C LYS A 200 -16.37 15.02 -1.98
N ALA A 201 -15.85 15.51 -3.11
CA ALA A 201 -16.27 15.05 -4.44
C ALA A 201 -15.99 13.54 -4.64
N PHE A 202 -14.80 13.08 -4.26
CA PHE A 202 -14.42 11.66 -4.33
C PHE A 202 -15.33 10.77 -3.46
N LEU A 203 -15.56 11.15 -2.21
CA LEU A 203 -16.43 10.38 -1.31
C LEU A 203 -17.90 10.40 -1.76
N SER A 204 -18.35 11.49 -2.39
CA SER A 204 -19.68 11.53 -3.02
C SER A 204 -19.76 10.53 -4.17
N TYR A 205 -18.80 10.57 -5.10
CA TYR A 205 -18.73 9.62 -6.23
C TYR A 205 -18.85 8.16 -5.75
N LEU A 206 -18.07 7.78 -4.73
CA LEU A 206 -18.11 6.42 -4.18
C LEU A 206 -19.49 6.00 -3.68
N LYS A 207 -20.28 6.94 -3.15
CA LYS A 207 -21.60 6.66 -2.55
C LYS A 207 -22.74 6.74 -3.56
N THR A 208 -22.59 7.53 -4.62
CA THR A 208 -23.70 7.86 -5.53
C THR A 208 -23.54 7.33 -6.94
N GLU A 209 -22.31 7.08 -7.40
CA GLU A 209 -22.00 6.81 -8.81
C GLU A 209 -21.16 5.55 -9.03
N ALA A 210 -20.30 5.18 -8.07
CA ALA A 210 -19.50 3.97 -8.17
C ALA A 210 -20.38 2.71 -8.30
N GLN A 211 -19.83 1.67 -8.93
CA GLN A 211 -20.50 0.39 -9.03
C GLN A 211 -20.54 -0.31 -7.67
N TYR A 212 -21.66 -0.98 -7.36
CA TYR A 212 -21.80 -1.86 -6.22
C TYR A 212 -22.18 -3.26 -6.67
N THR A 213 -21.70 -4.25 -5.94
CA THR A 213 -22.25 -5.61 -6.03
C THR A 213 -23.68 -5.63 -5.46
N PRO A 214 -24.54 -6.58 -5.85
CA PRO A 214 -25.86 -6.78 -5.23
C PRO A 214 -25.84 -6.87 -3.69
N GLY A 215 -24.76 -7.37 -3.10
CA GLY A 215 -24.52 -7.49 -1.67
C GLY A 215 -24.05 -6.21 -0.98
N GLY A 216 -23.77 -5.14 -1.72
CA GLY A 216 -23.47 -3.82 -1.18
C GLY A 216 -21.98 -3.50 -0.99
N LEU A 217 -21.08 -4.30 -1.56
CA LEU A 217 -19.65 -3.96 -1.66
C LEU A 217 -19.45 -2.95 -2.79
N VAL A 218 -18.72 -1.87 -2.55
CA VAL A 218 -18.25 -0.97 -3.60
C VAL A 218 -17.23 -1.72 -4.47
N TYR A 219 -17.51 -1.83 -5.76
CA TYR A 219 -16.75 -2.65 -6.70
C TYR A 219 -15.98 -1.75 -7.68
N LEU A 220 -14.74 -1.42 -7.31
CA LEU A 220 -13.91 -0.46 -8.06
C LEU A 220 -12.99 -1.14 -9.09
N ASP A 221 -12.55 -2.37 -8.81
CA ASP A 221 -11.75 -3.18 -9.71
C ASP A 221 -12.05 -4.67 -9.48
N ALA A 222 -11.86 -5.48 -10.51
CA ALA A 222 -12.01 -6.93 -10.42
C ALA A 222 -10.82 -7.61 -9.75
N TRP A 223 -9.65 -6.96 -9.70
CA TRP A 223 -8.47 -7.44 -9.04
C TRP A 223 -8.34 -6.78 -7.66
N GLY A 224 -8.50 -7.55 -6.60
CA GLY A 224 -8.46 -7.01 -5.24
C GLY A 224 -9.67 -6.11 -4.91
N SER A 225 -10.88 -6.55 -5.25
CA SER A 225 -12.13 -5.83 -4.97
C SER A 225 -12.25 -5.46 -3.48
N ASN A 226 -11.93 -6.38 -2.56
CA ASN A 226 -11.91 -6.11 -1.13
C ASN A 226 -10.85 -5.09 -0.72
N ARG A 227 -9.66 -5.13 -1.33
CA ARG A 227 -8.59 -4.13 -1.09
C ARG A 227 -9.08 -2.75 -1.43
N HIS A 228 -9.72 -2.59 -2.59
CA HIS A 228 -10.23 -1.29 -3.01
C HIS A 228 -11.31 -0.77 -2.07
N ALA A 229 -12.29 -1.61 -1.71
CA ALA A 229 -13.34 -1.26 -0.76
C ALA A 229 -12.77 -0.87 0.62
N ALA A 230 -11.79 -1.63 1.14
CA ALA A 230 -11.12 -1.33 2.40
C ALA A 230 -10.32 -0.02 2.35
N ASN A 231 -9.63 0.26 1.24
CA ASN A 231 -8.86 1.49 1.05
C ASN A 231 -9.75 2.73 1.09
N VAL A 232 -10.90 2.70 0.42
CA VAL A 232 -11.81 3.85 0.42
C VAL A 232 -12.64 3.95 1.71
N ALA A 233 -12.94 2.83 2.38
CA ALA A 233 -13.51 2.83 3.72
C ALA A 233 -12.58 3.51 4.74
N PHE A 234 -11.26 3.27 4.63
CA PHE A 234 -10.27 3.98 5.46
C PHE A 234 -10.33 5.50 5.28
N LEU A 235 -10.40 5.98 4.02
CA LEU A 235 -10.51 7.41 3.74
C LEU A 235 -11.85 8.00 4.17
N SER A 236 -12.94 7.23 4.10
CA SER A 236 -14.23 7.67 4.62
C SER A 236 -14.20 7.81 6.16
N LEU A 237 -13.58 6.87 6.88
CA LEU A 237 -13.37 6.99 8.33
C LEU A 237 -12.46 8.17 8.69
N PHE A 238 -11.43 8.43 7.88
CA PHE A 238 -10.61 9.63 8.03
C PHE A 238 -11.47 10.90 7.93
N ALA A 239 -12.29 11.00 6.88
CA ALA A 239 -13.17 12.14 6.68
C ALA A 239 -14.24 12.26 7.77
N ALA A 240 -14.70 11.14 8.34
CA ALA A 240 -15.60 11.17 9.49
C ALA A 240 -14.96 11.82 10.73
N LYS A 241 -13.65 11.61 10.92
CA LYS A 241 -12.91 12.11 12.07
C LYS A 241 -12.41 13.54 11.90
N TYR A 242 -11.91 13.88 10.72
CA TYR A 242 -11.18 15.13 10.46
C TYR A 242 -11.88 16.08 9.48
N GLY A 243 -12.92 15.62 8.79
CA GLY A 243 -13.69 16.42 7.83
C GLY A 243 -14.86 17.15 8.46
N ASP A 244 -15.88 17.42 7.65
CA ASP A 244 -17.09 18.12 8.06
C ASP A 244 -17.90 17.29 9.10
N PRO A 245 -18.15 17.83 10.31
CA PRO A 245 -18.93 17.14 11.32
C PRO A 245 -20.34 16.76 10.87
N ALA A 246 -20.92 17.47 9.90
CA ALA A 246 -22.23 17.14 9.35
C ALA A 246 -22.25 15.82 8.57
N ASP A 247 -21.12 15.46 7.94
CA ASP A 247 -20.98 14.25 7.13
C ASP A 247 -20.46 13.05 7.92
N ALA A 248 -19.99 13.28 9.16
CA ALA A 248 -19.29 12.28 9.95
C ALA A 248 -20.08 10.98 10.16
N ALA A 249 -21.36 11.09 10.54
CA ALA A 249 -22.20 9.91 10.76
C ALA A 249 -22.38 9.08 9.48
N GLY A 250 -22.64 9.73 8.34
CA GLY A 250 -22.82 9.04 7.06
C GLY A 250 -21.52 8.45 6.50
N ASN A 251 -20.37 9.07 6.78
CA ASN A 251 -19.06 8.50 6.47
C ASN A 251 -18.78 7.23 7.31
N THR A 252 -19.01 7.29 8.63
CA THR A 252 -18.82 6.14 9.51
C THR A 252 -19.76 4.99 9.15
N GLU A 253 -21.04 5.26 8.92
CA GLU A 253 -22.04 4.24 8.55
C GLU A 253 -21.66 3.54 7.23
N TRP A 254 -21.30 4.32 6.21
CA TRP A 254 -20.91 3.77 4.91
C TRP A 254 -19.65 2.90 5.02
N ALA A 255 -18.61 3.39 5.68
CA ALA A 255 -17.37 2.63 5.88
C ALA A 255 -17.60 1.35 6.71
N THR A 256 -18.46 1.43 7.73
CA THR A 256 -18.86 0.26 8.54
C THR A 256 -19.53 -0.79 7.67
N GLY A 257 -20.39 -0.40 6.72
CA GLY A 257 -21.01 -1.33 5.77
C GLY A 257 -19.99 -2.06 4.91
N GLN A 258 -18.98 -1.36 4.38
CA GLN A 258 -17.93 -1.97 3.56
C GLN A 258 -17.06 -2.95 4.36
N LEU A 259 -16.65 -2.56 5.58
CA LEU A 259 -15.87 -3.43 6.45
C LEU A 259 -16.70 -4.59 6.98
N GLY A 260 -17.98 -4.38 7.29
CA GLY A 260 -18.93 -5.40 7.68
C GLY A 260 -19.09 -6.48 6.61
N TYR A 261 -19.25 -6.08 5.34
CA TYR A 261 -19.25 -6.99 4.20
C TYR A 261 -17.99 -7.87 4.18
N ILE A 262 -16.80 -7.25 4.26
CA ILE A 262 -15.50 -7.94 4.26
C ILE A 262 -15.37 -8.92 5.45
N LEU A 263 -15.87 -8.52 6.62
CA LEU A 263 -15.69 -9.26 7.87
C LEU A 263 -16.69 -10.40 8.06
N GLY A 264 -17.86 -10.35 7.42
CA GLY A 264 -18.80 -11.48 7.44
C GLY A 264 -20.29 -11.15 7.36
N ASP A 265 -20.71 -9.89 7.30
CA ASP A 265 -22.13 -9.52 7.32
C ASP A 265 -22.88 -10.00 6.07
N PHE A 266 -22.15 -10.25 4.98
CA PHE A 266 -22.68 -10.86 3.76
C PHE A 266 -22.79 -12.41 3.82
N GLY A 267 -22.51 -13.01 4.97
CA GLY A 267 -22.70 -14.43 5.25
C GLY A 267 -21.44 -15.30 5.22
N HIS A 268 -20.30 -14.74 4.78
CA HIS A 268 -18.98 -15.34 4.91
C HIS A 268 -17.91 -14.26 5.02
N SER A 269 -16.79 -14.57 5.68
CA SER A 269 -15.66 -13.66 5.82
C SER A 269 -14.75 -13.73 4.60
N PHE A 270 -14.08 -12.63 4.28
CA PHE A 270 -12.96 -12.60 3.33
C PHE A 270 -11.59 -12.50 4.01
N VAL A 271 -11.55 -12.65 5.34
CA VAL A 271 -10.31 -12.56 6.12
C VAL A 271 -9.89 -13.95 6.58
N VAL A 272 -8.73 -14.39 6.11
CA VAL A 272 -8.21 -15.73 6.40
C VAL A 272 -8.11 -15.96 7.91
N GLY A 273 -8.80 -17.00 8.40
CA GLY A 273 -8.79 -17.39 9.81
C GLY A 273 -9.64 -16.54 10.74
N TYR A 274 -10.55 -15.71 10.22
CA TYR A 274 -11.44 -14.85 11.01
C TYR A 274 -12.91 -14.99 10.57
N GLY A 275 -13.85 -14.79 11.49
CA GLY A 275 -15.28 -14.73 11.16
C GLY A 275 -15.90 -16.09 10.79
N VAL A 276 -16.99 -16.03 10.04
CA VAL A 276 -17.76 -17.20 9.59
C VAL A 276 -17.27 -17.63 8.20
N ASP A 277 -17.02 -18.92 8.01
CA ASP A 277 -16.60 -19.51 6.72
C ASP A 277 -15.47 -18.75 5.98
N PRO A 278 -14.31 -18.48 6.62
CA PRO A 278 -13.23 -17.74 5.99
C PRO A 278 -12.53 -18.51 4.88
N PRO A 279 -11.79 -17.82 3.98
CA PRO A 279 -10.95 -18.45 2.98
C PRO A 279 -9.91 -19.36 3.64
N THR A 280 -9.77 -20.57 3.10
CA THR A 280 -8.81 -21.57 3.60
C THR A 280 -7.75 -21.93 2.58
N ARG A 281 -7.90 -21.51 1.32
CA ARG A 281 -6.97 -21.78 0.21
C ARG A 281 -6.45 -20.50 -0.45
N PRO A 282 -5.94 -19.50 0.30
CA PRO A 282 -5.36 -18.31 -0.32
C PRO A 282 -4.19 -18.68 -1.25
N HIS A 283 -4.04 -17.95 -2.35
CA HIS A 283 -2.96 -18.07 -3.32
C HIS A 283 -1.63 -17.60 -2.69
N HIS A 284 -1.04 -18.46 -1.86
CA HIS A 284 0.12 -18.10 -1.06
C HIS A 284 1.06 -19.28 -0.84
N ARG A 285 2.28 -19.16 -1.38
CA ARG A 285 3.28 -20.23 -1.46
C ARG A 285 3.60 -20.82 -0.10
N SER A 286 4.08 -20.01 0.85
CA SER A 286 4.58 -20.53 2.13
C SER A 286 3.49 -21.16 3.00
N SER A 287 2.28 -20.58 3.02
CA SER A 287 1.17 -21.14 3.82
C SER A 287 0.60 -22.41 3.22
N SER A 288 0.74 -22.61 1.90
CA SER A 288 0.37 -23.83 1.19
C SER A 288 1.33 -25.01 1.41
N CYS A 289 2.56 -24.75 1.89
CA CYS A 289 3.54 -25.78 2.14
C CYS A 289 3.32 -26.49 3.48
N PRO A 290 3.63 -27.79 3.59
CA PRO A 290 3.64 -28.49 4.87
C PRO A 290 4.93 -28.19 5.65
N ILE A 291 5.05 -28.65 6.89
CA ILE A 291 6.28 -28.50 7.69
C ILE A 291 7.33 -29.52 7.21
N PRO A 292 8.63 -29.17 7.12
CA PRO A 292 9.69 -30.16 6.92
C PRO A 292 9.62 -31.32 7.93
N PRO A 293 9.91 -32.57 7.55
CA PRO A 293 10.58 -32.99 6.31
C PRO A 293 9.63 -33.30 5.14
N GLN A 294 8.33 -33.01 5.26
CA GLN A 294 7.38 -33.24 4.16
C GLN A 294 7.76 -32.35 2.96
N SER A 295 7.78 -32.91 1.75
CA SER A 295 8.15 -32.12 0.57
C SER A 295 6.99 -31.20 0.16
N CYS A 296 7.27 -29.91 -0.05
CA CYS A 296 6.33 -28.98 -0.67
C CYS A 296 6.40 -29.02 -2.21
N LEU A 297 7.59 -29.30 -2.75
CA LEU A 297 7.92 -29.17 -4.17
C LEU A 297 7.57 -30.40 -5.00
N LYS A 298 7.57 -31.59 -4.36
CA LYS A 298 7.34 -32.85 -5.07
C LYS A 298 5.98 -32.78 -5.77
N ASP A 299 5.97 -32.98 -7.09
CA ASP A 299 4.76 -32.96 -7.92
C ASP A 299 3.94 -31.66 -7.79
N ASN A 300 4.60 -30.51 -7.50
CA ASN A 300 3.98 -29.21 -7.25
C ASN A 300 2.92 -29.23 -6.12
N TRP A 301 3.17 -30.05 -5.09
CA TRP A 301 2.18 -30.36 -4.05
C TRP A 301 1.59 -29.11 -3.38
N GLY A 302 2.42 -28.12 -3.04
CA GLY A 302 1.95 -26.89 -2.39
C GLY A 302 0.86 -26.18 -3.19
N GLN A 303 0.99 -26.11 -4.52
CA GLN A 303 0.02 -25.42 -5.36
C GLN A 303 -1.23 -26.28 -5.57
N SER A 304 -1.02 -27.56 -5.88
CA SER A 304 -2.06 -28.43 -6.44
C SER A 304 -2.84 -29.25 -5.43
N GLN A 305 -2.50 -29.23 -4.14
CA GLN A 305 -3.21 -30.00 -3.13
C GLN A 305 -4.68 -29.55 -2.99
N PRO A 306 -5.66 -30.47 -2.87
CA PRO A 306 -7.09 -30.14 -2.95
C PRO A 306 -7.72 -29.58 -1.66
N GLY A 307 -7.00 -29.68 -0.54
CA GLY A 307 -7.44 -29.24 0.78
C GLY A 307 -7.12 -27.78 1.09
N PRO A 308 -7.43 -27.34 2.33
CA PRO A 308 -7.00 -26.05 2.86
C PRO A 308 -5.48 -25.95 2.86
N ASN A 309 -4.94 -24.74 2.86
CA ASN A 309 -3.52 -24.50 3.12
C ASN A 309 -3.13 -25.13 4.47
N PRO A 310 -2.00 -25.88 4.59
CA PRO A 310 -1.57 -26.48 5.85
C PRO A 310 -1.38 -25.47 6.99
N HIS A 311 -1.08 -24.23 6.64
CA HIS A 311 -0.96 -23.13 7.59
C HIS A 311 -2.04 -22.08 7.34
N THR A 312 -2.77 -21.71 8.39
CA THR A 312 -3.69 -20.57 8.34
C THR A 312 -2.87 -19.27 8.28
N LEU A 313 -3.05 -18.50 7.21
CA LEU A 313 -2.42 -17.20 7.03
C LEU A 313 -3.25 -16.11 7.73
N TYR A 314 -3.28 -16.14 9.06
CA TYR A 314 -4.17 -15.29 9.87
C TYR A 314 -4.12 -13.82 9.47
N GLY A 315 -5.31 -13.25 9.24
CA GLY A 315 -5.52 -11.82 9.00
C GLY A 315 -5.32 -11.38 7.55
N ALA A 316 -4.88 -12.26 6.64
CA ALA A 316 -4.76 -11.92 5.23
C ALA A 316 -6.14 -11.63 4.62
N LEU A 317 -6.26 -10.50 3.95
CA LEU A 317 -7.44 -10.14 3.17
C LEU A 317 -7.29 -10.72 1.76
N VAL A 318 -8.22 -11.58 1.35
CA VAL A 318 -8.21 -12.11 -0.03
C VAL A 318 -8.77 -11.09 -1.02
N GLY A 319 -8.44 -11.27 -2.31
CA GLY A 319 -8.90 -10.41 -3.39
C GLY A 319 -10.38 -10.07 -3.35
N GLY A 320 -11.24 -11.06 -3.10
CA GLY A 320 -12.65 -10.86 -2.83
C GLY A 320 -13.57 -11.38 -3.91
N PRO A 321 -14.84 -10.95 -3.92
CA PRO A 321 -15.81 -11.42 -4.88
C PRO A 321 -15.68 -10.73 -6.24
N ASP A 322 -16.33 -11.31 -7.25
CA ASP A 322 -16.63 -10.65 -8.52
C ASP A 322 -17.73 -9.57 -8.37
N GLY A 323 -18.04 -8.88 -9.46
CA GLY A 323 -19.02 -7.79 -9.49
C GLY A 323 -20.47 -8.19 -9.17
N ASN A 324 -20.76 -9.47 -8.99
CA ASN A 324 -22.09 -10.02 -8.63
C ASN A 324 -22.04 -10.84 -7.33
N ASP A 325 -21.07 -10.56 -6.44
CA ASP A 325 -20.84 -11.26 -5.18
C ASP A 325 -20.38 -12.74 -5.32
N GLY A 326 -19.95 -13.15 -6.52
CA GLY A 326 -19.43 -14.49 -6.77
C GLY A 326 -18.03 -14.66 -6.19
N TYR A 327 -17.84 -15.69 -5.35
CA TYR A 327 -16.54 -16.05 -4.79
C TYR A 327 -16.40 -17.57 -4.66
N THR A 328 -15.22 -18.11 -4.96
CA THR A 328 -14.89 -19.52 -4.70
C THR A 328 -13.49 -19.63 -4.09
N ASP A 329 -13.35 -20.35 -2.98
CA ASP A 329 -12.07 -20.57 -2.29
C ASP A 329 -11.18 -21.58 -3.04
N VAL A 330 -10.47 -21.08 -4.06
CA VAL A 330 -9.61 -21.86 -4.97
C VAL A 330 -8.21 -21.23 -5.05
N ARG A 331 -7.19 -21.97 -4.62
CA ARG A 331 -5.79 -21.51 -4.61
C ARG A 331 -5.27 -21.05 -5.96
N THR A 332 -5.69 -21.67 -7.05
CA THR A 332 -5.25 -21.33 -8.40
C THR A 332 -6.01 -20.15 -9.00
N ASP A 333 -7.10 -19.72 -8.37
CA ASP A 333 -7.81 -18.48 -8.71
C ASP A 333 -7.12 -17.31 -8.00
N TYR A 334 -6.02 -16.85 -8.60
CA TYR A 334 -5.24 -15.74 -8.06
C TYR A 334 -6.04 -14.43 -8.06
N GLN A 335 -7.05 -14.24 -8.90
CA GLN A 335 -7.82 -12.99 -8.86
C GLN A 335 -8.60 -12.82 -7.54
N HIS A 336 -9.33 -13.85 -7.13
CA HIS A 336 -10.21 -13.79 -5.97
C HIS A 336 -9.53 -14.24 -4.67
N ASN A 337 -8.47 -15.07 -4.76
CA ASN A 337 -7.76 -15.65 -3.60
C ASN A 337 -6.33 -15.12 -3.42
N GLU A 338 -5.86 -14.16 -4.23
CA GLU A 338 -4.62 -13.46 -3.96
C GLU A 338 -4.67 -12.71 -2.63
N VAL A 339 -3.49 -12.63 -2.01
CA VAL A 339 -3.22 -11.89 -0.79
C VAL A 339 -1.95 -11.09 -1.03
N ALA A 340 -1.93 -9.83 -0.62
CA ALA A 340 -0.80 -8.94 -0.84
C ALA A 340 -0.63 -7.94 0.31
N CYS A 341 0.54 -7.31 0.39
CA CYS A 341 0.82 -6.31 1.43
C CYS A 341 -0.13 -5.11 1.33
N ASP A 342 -0.37 -4.62 0.11
CA ASP A 342 -1.23 -3.46 -0.14
C ASP A 342 -2.71 -3.76 0.13
N TYR A 343 -3.14 -5.03 0.07
CA TYR A 343 -4.51 -5.44 0.40
C TYR A 343 -4.81 -5.21 1.89
N ASN A 344 -3.81 -5.43 2.74
CA ASN A 344 -3.94 -5.33 4.18
C ASN A 344 -3.60 -3.95 4.73
N ALA A 345 -2.95 -3.08 3.95
CA ALA A 345 -2.40 -1.80 4.43
C ALA A 345 -3.49 -0.87 4.99
N ALA A 346 -4.38 -0.37 4.13
CA ALA A 346 -5.46 0.50 4.60
C ALA A 346 -6.54 -0.26 5.36
N PHE A 347 -6.75 -1.56 5.07
CA PHE A 347 -7.66 -2.40 5.85
C PHE A 347 -7.29 -2.41 7.34
N SER A 348 -6.01 -2.59 7.67
CA SER A 348 -5.53 -2.54 9.05
C SER A 348 -5.74 -1.16 9.67
N GLY A 349 -5.52 -0.09 8.90
CA GLY A 349 -5.79 1.29 9.32
C GLY A 349 -7.29 1.56 9.56
N ALA A 350 -8.15 1.01 8.71
CA ALA A 350 -9.60 1.13 8.81
C ALA A 350 -10.11 0.41 10.06
N LEU A 351 -9.62 -0.80 10.33
CA LEU A 351 -9.95 -1.52 11.57
C LEU A 351 -9.48 -0.77 12.81
N ALA A 352 -8.29 -0.14 12.77
CA ALA A 352 -7.82 0.69 13.88
C ALA A 352 -8.73 1.91 14.09
N ALA A 353 -9.15 2.58 13.02
CA ALA A 353 -10.10 3.70 13.10
C ALA A 353 -11.47 3.26 13.62
N MET A 354 -11.98 2.09 13.19
CA MET A 354 -13.23 1.51 13.68
C MET A 354 -13.23 1.31 15.20
N VAL A 355 -12.12 0.85 15.79
CA VAL A 355 -11.99 0.69 17.24
C VAL A 355 -12.03 2.03 17.99
N GLU A 356 -11.65 3.13 17.33
CA GLU A 356 -11.68 4.47 17.94
C GLU A 356 -13.08 5.11 17.84
N VAL A 357 -13.84 4.82 16.79
CA VAL A 357 -15.17 5.40 16.55
C VAL A 357 -16.34 4.54 17.06
N SER A 358 -16.08 3.27 17.42
CA SER A 358 -17.01 2.38 18.14
C SER A 358 -17.05 2.67 19.63
#